data_AF-A0A8K0WF17-F1
#
_entry.id   AF-A0A8K0WF17-F1
#
_cell.length_a   1.000
_cell.length_b   1.000
_cell.length_c   1.000
_cell.angle_alpha   90.00
_cell.angle_beta   90.00
_cell.angle_gamma   90.00
#
_symmetry.space_group_name_H-M   'P 1'
#
loop_
_entity.id
_entity.type
_entity.pdbx_description
1 polymer ?
#
loop_
_entity_poly.entity_id
_entity_poly.type
_entity_poly.pdbx_seq_one_letter_code
_entity_poly.pdbx_strand_id
1 'polypeptide(L)'
;MRFSLPIVLLAGLGLAADPSVWDFDDSCQTPERLDRFTKAYNDAELMAVKAQGDMRTLNTARPSFERMDSPGLRNWDRIARAALNMFGFAPNKDGHDPNEEHFSNVMYVYDRMVKTLHDGQLVPENGYGGIKPLLMCDEKKWVWVGKDDKDPNDPAGRPLRESRASTIAGYNGAWVYKKRYLAAVTKQDTPGLCREGVWATTMTRYDFIIFCDVSFGDQAANTKSAVDAKDTAAKGDKLNSYSTSSLARIMVHEFAHWFGADKTGGPDNRDVKDQQAVGKNGDFIFLSDNKYVTDANAPDPFPRLIPVITDDFLWASNLARSHLGDKAGNSGPSRSTFTAESYALFSVMSYMDNWDWSGDGIAKDFSMIPYKQLPNGKKFRLDG
;
A
#
# COMPACT_ATOMS: atom_id res chain seq x y z
N MET A 1 13.72 -0.97 -48.56
CA MET A 1 13.00 -1.92 -47.68
C MET A 1 12.50 -1.15 -46.47
N ARG A 2 11.18 -1.03 -46.30
CA ARG A 2 10.55 -0.37 -45.14
C ARG A 2 10.40 -1.44 -44.05
N PHE A 3 11.14 -1.32 -42.96
CA PHE A 3 10.93 -2.14 -41.78
C PHE A 3 9.80 -1.50 -40.95
N SER A 4 8.61 -2.09 -41.03
CA SER A 4 7.53 -1.82 -40.08
C SER A 4 7.89 -2.47 -38.76
N LEU A 5 8.20 -1.67 -37.74
CA LEU A 5 8.25 -2.12 -36.35
C LEU A 5 6.81 -2.43 -35.89
N PRO A 6 6.55 -3.54 -35.20
CA PRO A 6 5.25 -3.80 -34.63
C PRO A 6 5.03 -2.85 -33.46
N ILE A 7 4.07 -1.94 -33.63
CA ILE A 7 3.44 -1.24 -32.51
C ILE A 7 2.71 -2.32 -31.71
N VAL A 8 3.24 -2.69 -30.56
CA VAL A 8 2.46 -3.41 -29.54
C VAL A 8 1.44 -2.40 -29.02
N LEU A 9 0.29 -2.34 -29.68
CA LEU A 9 -0.93 -1.80 -29.11
C LEU A 9 -1.25 -2.68 -27.90
N LEU A 10 -1.05 -2.14 -26.70
CA LEU A 10 -1.79 -2.59 -25.52
C LEU A 10 -3.27 -2.27 -25.78
N ALA A 11 -3.92 -3.12 -26.57
CA ALA A 11 -5.37 -3.20 -26.66
C ALA A 11 -5.86 -3.94 -25.41
N GLY A 12 -5.75 -3.28 -24.25
CA GLY A 12 -6.44 -3.68 -23.04
C GLY A 12 -7.89 -3.23 -23.13
N LEU A 13 -8.72 -3.96 -23.88
CA LEU A 13 -10.15 -3.97 -23.61
C LEU A 13 -10.29 -4.63 -22.24
N GLY A 14 -10.43 -3.79 -21.21
CA GLY A 14 -10.53 -4.21 -19.82
C GLY A 14 -11.64 -5.23 -19.66
N LEU A 15 -11.24 -6.47 -19.37
CA LEU A 15 -12.07 -7.30 -18.51
C LEU A 15 -12.08 -6.57 -17.18
N ALA A 16 -13.26 -6.12 -16.73
CA ALA A 16 -13.39 -5.55 -15.40
C ALA A 16 -12.77 -6.53 -14.40
N ALA A 17 -12.02 -6.02 -13.43
CA ALA A 17 -11.47 -6.81 -12.33
C ALA A 17 -12.56 -7.76 -11.82
N ASP A 18 -12.23 -9.04 -11.59
CA ASP A 18 -13.20 -9.97 -11.03
C ASP A 18 -13.09 -9.94 -9.49
N PRO A 19 -14.01 -9.26 -8.78
CA PRO A 19 -14.01 -9.26 -7.32
C PRO A 19 -14.38 -10.64 -6.75
N SER A 20 -14.77 -11.64 -7.57
CA SER A 20 -15.19 -12.97 -7.09
C SER A 20 -14.11 -13.72 -6.33
N VAL A 21 -12.84 -13.36 -6.52
CA VAL A 21 -11.71 -13.88 -5.72
C VAL A 21 -11.80 -13.47 -4.25
N TRP A 22 -12.46 -12.33 -3.98
CA TRP A 22 -12.85 -11.90 -2.64
C TRP A 22 -14.29 -12.31 -2.34
N ASP A 23 -14.60 -12.49 -1.07
CA ASP A 23 -15.96 -12.30 -0.60
C ASP A 23 -16.22 -10.81 -0.49
N PHE A 24 -17.22 -10.32 -1.21
CA PHE A 24 -17.61 -8.92 -1.15
C PHE A 24 -18.78 -8.76 -0.18
N ASP A 25 -18.58 -7.98 0.87
CA ASP A 25 -19.58 -7.83 1.92
C ASP A 25 -20.77 -6.98 1.48
N ASP A 26 -21.96 -7.27 2.01
CA ASP A 26 -23.16 -6.48 1.72
C ASP A 26 -23.05 -5.03 2.25
N SER A 27 -22.22 -4.79 3.27
CA SER A 27 -21.90 -3.43 3.76
C SER A 27 -21.25 -2.52 2.70
N CYS A 28 -20.63 -3.10 1.68
CA CYS A 28 -20.04 -2.35 0.56
C CYS A 28 -21.01 -2.21 -0.63
N GLN A 29 -22.14 -2.91 -0.60
CA GLN A 29 -23.09 -3.01 -1.73
C GLN A 29 -24.26 -2.03 -1.61
N THR A 30 -24.19 -1.05 -0.69
CA THR A 30 -25.21 -0.01 -0.63
C THR A 30 -25.13 0.89 -1.88
N PRO A 31 -26.24 1.50 -2.33
CA PRO A 31 -26.25 2.38 -3.50
C PRO A 31 -25.20 3.49 -3.44
N GLU A 32 -24.87 3.98 -2.24
CA GLU A 32 -23.90 5.06 -2.00
C GLU A 32 -22.44 4.59 -2.14
N ARG A 33 -22.18 3.29 -1.98
CA ARG A 33 -20.82 2.72 -1.89
C ARG A 33 -20.45 1.87 -3.09
N LEU A 34 -21.40 1.10 -3.64
CA LEU A 34 -21.11 0.06 -4.61
C LEU A 34 -20.36 0.58 -5.84
N ASP A 35 -20.87 1.65 -6.46
CA ASP A 35 -20.26 2.24 -7.66
C ASP A 35 -18.86 2.78 -7.37
N ARG A 36 -18.71 3.53 -6.27
CA ARG A 36 -17.43 4.09 -5.83
C ARG A 36 -16.40 3.00 -5.52
N PHE A 37 -16.83 1.94 -4.83
CA PHE A 37 -15.98 0.81 -4.49
C PHE A 37 -15.53 0.08 -5.76
N THR A 38 -16.47 -0.24 -6.64
CA THR A 38 -16.20 -0.96 -7.90
C THR A 38 -15.23 -0.17 -8.76
N LYS A 39 -15.47 1.14 -8.90
CA LYS A 39 -14.56 2.04 -9.62
C LYS A 39 -13.17 2.06 -8.99
N ALA A 40 -13.08 2.24 -7.68
CA ALA A 40 -11.79 2.30 -6.99
C ALA A 40 -11.02 0.98 -7.07
N TYR A 41 -11.73 -0.15 -7.05
CA TYR A 41 -11.13 -1.49 -7.19
C TYR A 41 -10.52 -1.67 -8.59
N ASN A 42 -11.26 -1.27 -9.64
CA ASN A 42 -10.75 -1.27 -11.02
C ASN A 42 -9.57 -0.31 -11.19
N ASP A 43 -9.65 0.89 -10.61
CA ASP A 43 -8.54 1.85 -10.66
C ASP A 43 -7.30 1.31 -9.95
N ALA A 44 -7.48 0.66 -8.79
CA ALA A 44 -6.40 0.03 -8.04
C ALA A 44 -5.74 -1.13 -8.82
N GLU A 45 -6.53 -1.94 -9.52
CA GLU A 45 -6.04 -2.97 -10.45
C GLU A 45 -5.16 -2.34 -11.54
N LEU A 46 -5.67 -1.33 -12.26
CA LEU A 46 -4.94 -0.64 -13.33
C LEU A 46 -3.62 -0.03 -12.83
N MET A 47 -3.66 0.57 -11.64
CA MET A 47 -2.49 1.11 -10.95
C MET A 47 -1.46 0.03 -10.61
N ALA A 48 -1.90 -1.12 -10.07
CA ALA A 48 -1.03 -2.25 -9.72
C ALA A 48 -0.40 -2.92 -10.96
N VAL A 49 -1.19 -3.14 -12.02
CA VAL A 49 -0.70 -3.69 -13.30
C VAL A 49 0.38 -2.79 -13.91
N LYS A 50 0.13 -1.47 -13.92
CA LYS A 50 1.10 -0.51 -14.43
C LYS A 50 2.37 -0.47 -13.57
N ALA A 51 2.24 -0.46 -12.25
CA ALA A 51 3.38 -0.51 -11.34
C ALA A 51 4.24 -1.76 -11.53
N GLN A 52 3.62 -2.94 -11.65
CA GLN A 52 4.32 -4.19 -11.94
C GLN A 52 5.06 -4.13 -13.27
N GLY A 53 4.42 -3.62 -14.34
CA GLY A 53 5.04 -3.45 -15.65
C GLY A 53 6.23 -2.49 -15.62
N ASP A 54 6.11 -1.39 -14.89
CA ASP A 54 7.21 -0.44 -14.68
C ASP A 54 8.38 -1.11 -13.94
N MET A 55 8.12 -1.84 -12.84
CA MET A 55 9.16 -2.59 -12.14
C MET A 55 9.85 -3.63 -13.06
N ARG A 56 9.10 -4.36 -13.87
CA ARG A 56 9.66 -5.32 -14.86
C ARG A 56 10.51 -4.65 -15.93
N THR A 57 10.26 -3.37 -16.25
CA THR A 57 11.10 -2.61 -17.16
C THR A 57 12.52 -2.47 -16.61
N LEU A 58 12.69 -2.38 -15.29
CA LEU A 58 13.99 -2.26 -14.65
C LEU A 58 14.85 -3.54 -14.71
N ASN A 59 14.25 -4.70 -15.02
CA ASN A 59 15.01 -5.94 -15.29
C ASN A 59 15.76 -5.87 -16.62
N THR A 60 15.33 -4.98 -17.52
CA THR A 60 15.99 -4.76 -18.79
C THR A 60 17.09 -3.72 -18.64
N ALA A 61 18.16 -3.89 -19.42
CA ALA A 61 19.21 -2.90 -19.49
C ALA A 61 18.64 -1.52 -19.86
N ARG A 62 19.10 -0.50 -19.16
CA ARG A 62 18.84 0.90 -19.48
C ARG A 62 19.20 1.13 -20.95
N PRO A 63 18.26 1.57 -21.80
CA PRO A 63 18.52 1.75 -23.23
C PRO A 63 19.79 2.59 -23.49
N SER A 64 20.68 2.08 -24.36
CA SER A 64 21.90 2.78 -24.79
C SER A 64 21.60 3.82 -25.88
N PHE A 65 22.45 4.84 -25.98
CA PHE A 65 22.25 5.98 -26.87
C PHE A 65 22.39 5.63 -28.36
N GLU A 66 21.34 5.90 -29.14
CA GLU A 66 21.50 6.46 -30.50
C GLU A 66 20.84 7.84 -30.64
N ARG A 67 19.88 8.20 -29.77
CA ARG A 67 19.38 9.57 -29.59
C ARG A 67 19.03 9.81 -28.12
N MET A 68 19.59 10.87 -27.53
CA MET A 68 19.44 11.24 -26.12
C MET A 68 17.99 11.53 -25.67
N ASP A 69 17.04 11.58 -26.61
CA ASP A 69 15.63 11.89 -26.36
C ASP A 69 14.68 10.72 -26.68
N SER A 70 15.17 9.47 -26.64
CA SER A 70 14.31 8.32 -26.90
C SER A 70 13.25 8.18 -25.79
N PRO A 71 11.96 7.98 -26.13
CA PRO A 71 10.90 7.75 -25.15
C PRO A 71 11.21 6.60 -24.18
N GLY A 72 11.88 5.55 -24.65
CA GLY A 72 12.28 4.41 -23.83
C GLY A 72 13.30 4.77 -22.74
N LEU A 73 14.28 5.62 -23.04
CA LEU A 73 15.26 6.09 -22.06
C LEU A 73 14.58 6.95 -20.98
N ARG A 74 13.73 7.90 -21.39
CA ARG A 74 12.99 8.77 -20.46
C ARG A 74 12.09 7.95 -19.54
N ASN A 75 11.40 6.95 -20.08
CA ASN A 75 10.56 6.06 -19.29
C ASN A 75 11.37 5.24 -18.29
N TRP A 76 12.46 4.59 -18.72
CA TRP A 76 13.32 3.82 -17.82
C TRP A 76 13.87 4.69 -16.68
N ASP A 77 14.39 5.88 -17.00
CA ASP A 77 14.95 6.80 -16.00
C ASP A 77 13.89 7.34 -15.03
N ARG A 78 12.66 7.61 -15.49
CA ARG A 78 11.52 7.98 -14.63
C ARG A 78 11.23 6.87 -13.63
N ILE A 79 11.09 5.63 -14.12
CA ILE A 79 10.78 4.46 -13.27
C ILE A 79 11.90 4.25 -12.25
N ALA A 80 13.16 4.31 -12.70
CA ALA A 80 14.30 4.09 -11.81
C ALA A 80 14.36 5.13 -10.69
N ARG A 81 14.00 6.40 -10.98
CA ARG A 81 13.87 7.42 -9.95
C ARG A 81 12.70 7.16 -9.02
N ALA A 82 11.54 6.75 -9.52
CA ALA A 82 10.39 6.42 -8.69
C ALA A 82 10.72 5.26 -7.74
N ALA A 83 11.35 4.20 -8.24
CA ALA A 83 11.77 3.05 -7.44
C ALA A 83 12.78 3.44 -6.36
N LEU A 84 13.79 4.25 -6.71
CA LEU A 84 14.75 4.77 -5.72
C LEU A 84 14.07 5.60 -4.63
N ASN A 85 13.09 6.43 -5.00
CA ASN A 85 12.43 7.32 -4.04
C ASN A 85 11.40 6.61 -3.17
N MET A 86 10.75 5.56 -3.65
CA MET A 86 9.73 4.85 -2.88
C MET A 86 10.29 3.63 -2.15
N PHE A 87 11.29 2.96 -2.74
CA PHE A 87 11.80 1.69 -2.23
C PHE A 87 13.28 1.72 -1.83
N GLY A 88 13.99 2.83 -2.07
CA GLY A 88 15.32 3.05 -1.50
C GLY A 88 16.48 2.30 -2.15
N PHE A 89 16.22 1.48 -3.17
CA PHE A 89 17.25 0.81 -3.96
C PHE A 89 17.40 1.47 -5.33
N ALA A 90 18.64 1.50 -5.84
CA ALA A 90 18.95 1.98 -7.18
C ALA A 90 18.95 0.81 -8.17
N PRO A 91 18.10 0.84 -9.22
CA PRO A 91 18.11 -0.22 -10.23
C PRO A 91 19.42 -0.29 -10.99
N ASN A 92 19.83 -1.49 -11.42
CA ASN A 92 21.08 -1.68 -12.15
C ASN A 92 20.87 -1.29 -13.61
N LYS A 93 21.71 -0.39 -14.14
CA LYS A 93 21.66 0.06 -15.54
C LYS A 93 21.83 -1.07 -16.55
N ASP A 94 22.48 -2.17 -16.17
CA ASP A 94 22.71 -3.31 -17.08
C ASP A 94 21.54 -4.31 -17.04
N GLY A 95 20.50 -4.01 -16.26
CA GLY A 95 19.38 -4.89 -15.93
C GLY A 95 19.47 -5.28 -14.46
N HIS A 96 18.42 -4.96 -13.68
CA HIS A 96 18.37 -5.29 -12.27
C HIS A 96 18.12 -6.78 -12.07
N ASP A 97 18.82 -7.39 -11.10
CA ASP A 97 18.66 -8.80 -10.80
C ASP A 97 17.27 -9.04 -10.16
N PRO A 98 16.40 -9.85 -10.77
CA PRO A 98 15.10 -10.18 -10.20
C PRO A 98 15.17 -10.85 -8.81
N ASN A 99 16.32 -11.42 -8.46
CA ASN A 99 16.54 -12.09 -7.17
C ASN A 99 17.24 -11.20 -6.14
N GLU A 100 17.55 -9.94 -6.46
CA GLU A 100 18.00 -8.97 -5.47
C GLU A 100 16.92 -8.82 -4.38
N GLU A 101 17.32 -8.79 -3.12
CA GLU A 101 16.41 -8.90 -1.98
C GLU A 101 15.29 -7.85 -2.02
N HIS A 102 15.64 -6.59 -2.22
CA HIS A 102 14.67 -5.48 -2.17
C HIS A 102 13.77 -5.45 -3.39
N PHE A 103 14.31 -5.72 -4.57
CA PHE A 103 13.52 -5.83 -5.80
C PHE A 103 12.56 -7.01 -5.77
N SER A 104 13.03 -8.19 -5.36
CA SER A 104 12.19 -9.39 -5.23
C SER A 104 11.09 -9.19 -4.19
N ASN A 105 11.36 -8.49 -3.09
CA ASN A 105 10.37 -8.09 -2.10
C ASN A 105 9.26 -7.20 -2.70
N VAL A 106 9.61 -6.26 -3.58
CA VAL A 106 8.63 -5.41 -4.26
C VAL A 106 7.81 -6.20 -5.28
N MET A 107 8.49 -6.99 -6.11
CA MET A 107 7.84 -7.83 -7.12
C MET A 107 6.91 -8.87 -6.51
N TYR A 108 7.28 -9.45 -5.36
CA TYR A 108 6.44 -10.39 -4.62
C TYR A 108 5.04 -9.83 -4.33
N VAL A 109 4.95 -8.56 -3.93
CA VAL A 109 3.67 -7.92 -3.61
C VAL A 109 2.88 -7.62 -4.89
N TYR A 110 3.50 -6.96 -5.87
CA TYR A 110 2.82 -6.60 -7.11
C TYR A 110 2.41 -7.82 -7.94
N ASP A 111 3.22 -8.87 -8.00
CA ASP A 111 2.86 -10.10 -8.72
C ASP A 111 1.61 -10.75 -8.14
N ARG A 112 1.40 -10.67 -6.82
CA ARG A 112 0.21 -11.23 -6.17
C ARG A 112 -1.01 -10.34 -6.29
N MET A 113 -0.82 -9.02 -6.17
CA MET A 113 -1.86 -8.04 -6.51
C MET A 113 -2.37 -8.29 -7.92
N VAL A 114 -1.48 -8.33 -8.92
CA VAL A 114 -1.89 -8.51 -10.32
C VAL A 114 -2.51 -9.87 -10.56
N LYS A 115 -1.93 -10.96 -10.04
CA LYS A 115 -2.56 -12.29 -10.14
C LYS A 115 -3.99 -12.31 -9.61
N THR A 116 -4.25 -11.63 -8.50
CA THR A 116 -5.56 -11.64 -7.86
C THR A 116 -6.53 -10.68 -8.53
N LEU A 117 -6.13 -9.42 -8.69
CA LEU A 117 -6.99 -8.34 -9.18
C LEU A 117 -7.24 -8.43 -10.70
N HIS A 118 -6.23 -8.84 -11.48
CA HIS A 118 -6.27 -8.89 -12.95
C HIS A 118 -6.50 -10.31 -13.48
N ASP A 119 -5.74 -11.29 -12.99
CA ASP A 119 -5.81 -12.67 -13.53
C ASP A 119 -6.90 -13.52 -12.84
N GLY A 120 -7.57 -13.01 -11.81
CA GLY A 120 -8.60 -13.73 -11.06
C GLY A 120 -8.08 -14.92 -10.24
N GLN A 121 -6.79 -14.92 -9.90
CA GLN A 121 -6.12 -15.99 -9.16
C GLN A 121 -5.77 -15.53 -7.75
N LEU A 122 -6.52 -16.01 -6.74
CA LEU A 122 -6.26 -15.66 -5.35
C LEU A 122 -4.93 -16.25 -4.86
N VAL A 123 -4.04 -15.41 -4.33
CA VAL A 123 -2.75 -15.83 -3.76
C VAL A 123 -2.54 -15.25 -2.36
N PRO A 124 -2.42 -16.08 -1.30
CA PRO A 124 -2.46 -17.55 -1.31
C PRO A 124 -3.85 -18.12 -1.57
N GLU A 125 -3.90 -19.32 -2.15
CA GLU A 125 -5.15 -20.04 -2.37
C GLU A 125 -5.83 -20.29 -1.01
N ASN A 126 -7.06 -19.78 -0.86
CA ASN A 126 -7.86 -19.79 0.38
C ASN A 126 -7.47 -18.78 1.49
N GLY A 127 -6.66 -17.77 1.19
CA GLY A 127 -6.25 -16.77 2.18
C GLY A 127 -5.28 -17.31 3.24
N TYR A 128 -4.84 -16.44 4.15
CA TYR A 128 -3.82 -16.73 5.17
C TYR A 128 -4.38 -17.38 6.44
N GLY A 129 -5.67 -17.18 6.71
CA GLY A 129 -6.46 -17.74 7.79
C GLY A 129 -7.28 -18.97 7.38
N GLY A 130 -7.13 -19.46 6.14
CA GLY A 130 -7.82 -20.65 5.63
C GLY A 130 -9.31 -20.41 5.35
N ILE A 131 -9.70 -19.15 5.14
CA ILE A 131 -11.04 -18.74 4.75
C ILE A 131 -10.93 -17.76 3.59
N LYS A 132 -11.91 -17.77 2.69
CA LYS A 132 -11.93 -16.83 1.57
C LYS A 132 -11.89 -15.39 2.08
N PRO A 133 -10.98 -14.54 1.57
CA PRO A 133 -10.78 -13.21 2.12
C PRO A 133 -11.91 -12.27 1.79
N LEU A 134 -12.18 -11.34 2.71
CA LEU A 134 -13.39 -10.54 2.73
C LEU A 134 -13.06 -9.05 2.61
N LEU A 135 -13.72 -8.37 1.69
CA LEU A 135 -13.72 -6.90 1.61
C LEU A 135 -14.98 -6.37 2.30
N MET A 136 -14.82 -5.53 3.31
CA MET A 136 -15.89 -4.99 4.16
C MET A 136 -15.92 -3.47 4.14
N CYS A 137 -17.07 -2.88 4.46
CA CYS A 137 -17.22 -1.43 4.56
C CYS A 137 -17.94 -0.96 5.84
N ASP A 138 -18.31 -1.86 6.75
CA ASP A 138 -18.99 -1.50 8.00
C ASP A 138 -18.57 -2.42 9.15
N GLU A 139 -17.98 -1.86 10.21
CA GLU A 139 -17.58 -2.61 11.39
C GLU A 139 -18.76 -2.99 12.30
N LYS A 140 -19.93 -2.39 12.11
CA LYS A 140 -21.15 -2.71 12.89
C LYS A 140 -21.72 -4.10 12.57
N LYS A 141 -21.21 -4.75 11.52
CA LYS A 141 -21.52 -6.14 11.17
C LYS A 141 -20.98 -7.14 12.20
N TRP A 142 -19.96 -6.75 12.96
CA TRP A 142 -19.38 -7.58 13.99
C TRP A 142 -20.27 -7.67 15.22
N VAL A 143 -20.50 -8.89 15.71
CA VAL A 143 -21.33 -9.13 16.90
C VAL A 143 -20.47 -9.67 18.03
N TRP A 144 -20.60 -9.07 19.22
CA TRP A 144 -19.92 -9.57 20.40
C TRP A 144 -20.52 -10.90 20.87
N VAL A 145 -19.67 -11.91 21.07
CA VAL A 145 -20.00 -13.20 21.66
C VAL A 145 -19.12 -13.39 22.89
N GLY A 146 -19.72 -13.49 24.07
CA GLY A 146 -19.01 -13.76 25.31
C GLY A 146 -18.41 -15.17 25.30
N LYS A 147 -17.33 -15.38 26.07
CA LYS A 147 -16.64 -16.68 26.13
C LYS A 147 -17.54 -17.85 26.57
N ASP A 148 -18.58 -17.54 27.34
CA ASP A 148 -19.55 -18.50 27.88
C ASP A 148 -20.84 -18.58 27.04
N ASP A 149 -20.98 -17.72 26.04
CA ASP A 149 -22.09 -17.74 25.08
C ASP A 149 -21.86 -18.82 24.00
N LYS A 150 -22.95 -19.31 23.40
CA LYS A 150 -22.88 -20.28 22.30
C LYS A 150 -22.12 -19.69 21.11
N ASP A 151 -21.16 -20.44 20.56
CA ASP A 151 -20.48 -20.07 19.32
C ASP A 151 -21.48 -20.17 18.14
N PRO A 152 -21.79 -19.06 17.46
CA PRO A 152 -22.77 -19.07 16.37
C PRO A 152 -22.32 -19.88 15.15
N ASN A 153 -21.03 -20.22 15.04
CA ASN A 153 -20.52 -21.06 13.95
C ASN A 153 -20.10 -22.48 14.39
N ASP A 154 -20.38 -22.90 15.62
CA ASP A 154 -20.16 -24.28 16.07
C ASP A 154 -21.46 -25.11 15.93
N PRO A 155 -21.51 -26.12 15.05
CA PRO A 155 -22.73 -26.92 14.84
C PRO A 155 -23.20 -27.67 16.10
N ALA A 156 -22.27 -27.98 17.02
CA ALA A 156 -22.58 -28.62 18.29
C ALA A 156 -23.16 -27.63 19.33
N GLY A 157 -23.18 -26.33 19.02
CA GLY A 157 -23.71 -25.29 19.89
C GLY A 157 -22.93 -25.13 21.21
N ARG A 158 -21.64 -25.49 21.22
CA ARG A 158 -20.80 -25.37 22.41
C ARG A 158 -20.50 -23.89 22.71
N PRO A 159 -20.19 -23.55 23.97
CA PRO A 159 -19.69 -22.23 24.32
C PRO A 159 -18.41 -21.88 23.56
N LEU A 160 -18.20 -20.58 23.30
CA LEU A 160 -17.06 -20.09 22.53
C LEU A 160 -15.70 -20.51 23.12
N ARG A 161 -15.58 -20.54 24.46
CA ARG A 161 -14.37 -21.02 25.16
C ARG A 161 -14.04 -22.49 24.88
N GLU A 162 -15.03 -23.30 24.52
CA GLU A 162 -14.88 -24.73 24.24
C GLU A 162 -14.66 -24.98 22.75
N SER A 163 -15.43 -24.32 21.88
CA SER A 163 -15.30 -24.47 20.43
C SER A 163 -14.03 -23.79 19.87
N ARG A 164 -13.55 -22.72 20.51
CA ARG A 164 -12.41 -21.89 20.09
C ARG A 164 -11.39 -21.68 21.21
N ALA A 165 -11.09 -22.74 21.97
CA ALA A 165 -10.26 -22.68 23.17
C ALA A 165 -8.92 -21.92 22.98
N SER A 166 -8.20 -22.15 21.87
CA SER A 166 -6.94 -21.47 21.57
C SER A 166 -7.10 -19.98 21.25
N THR A 167 -8.21 -19.58 20.62
CA THR A 167 -8.47 -18.19 20.25
C THR A 167 -8.93 -17.37 21.44
N ILE A 168 -9.66 -17.99 22.37
CA ILE A 168 -10.30 -17.31 23.52
C ILE A 168 -9.46 -17.42 24.80
N ALA A 169 -8.38 -18.20 24.81
CA ALA A 169 -7.49 -18.30 25.96
C ALA A 169 -7.02 -16.90 26.44
N GLY A 170 -7.41 -16.52 27.66
CA GLY A 170 -7.09 -15.20 28.24
C GLY A 170 -8.03 -14.05 27.87
N TYR A 171 -9.08 -14.29 27.09
CA TYR A 171 -10.05 -13.28 26.64
C TYR A 171 -11.43 -13.49 27.26
N ASN A 172 -12.25 -12.43 27.24
CA ASN A 172 -13.62 -12.47 27.78
C ASN A 172 -14.69 -12.76 26.72
N GLY A 173 -14.32 -12.71 25.45
CA GLY A 173 -15.17 -13.02 24.32
C GLY A 173 -14.46 -12.67 23.02
N ALA A 174 -15.23 -12.63 21.94
CA ALA A 174 -14.75 -12.16 20.65
C ALA A 174 -15.83 -11.41 19.89
N TRP A 175 -15.40 -10.49 19.02
CA TRP A 175 -16.22 -10.02 17.92
C TRP A 175 -16.25 -11.07 16.83
N VAL A 176 -17.45 -11.47 16.40
CA VAL A 176 -17.66 -12.55 15.45
C VAL A 176 -18.36 -12.03 14.20
N TYR A 177 -17.80 -12.33 13.03
CA TYR A 177 -18.42 -12.07 11.74
C TYR A 177 -17.94 -13.05 10.67
N LYS A 178 -18.86 -13.67 9.90
CA LYS A 178 -18.53 -14.62 8.80
C LYS A 178 -17.36 -15.57 9.14
N LYS A 179 -17.49 -16.29 10.27
CA LYS A 179 -16.49 -17.25 10.82
C LYS A 179 -15.13 -16.66 11.24
N ARG A 180 -15.00 -15.33 11.33
CA ARG A 180 -13.84 -14.63 11.88
C ARG A 180 -14.08 -14.26 13.34
N TYR A 181 -13.03 -14.30 14.15
CA TYR A 181 -13.12 -14.11 15.60
C TYR A 181 -12.01 -13.17 16.08
N LEU A 182 -12.37 -11.94 16.46
CA LEU A 182 -11.45 -10.96 17.06
C LEU A 182 -11.58 -11.04 18.57
N ALA A 183 -10.71 -11.82 19.20
CA ALA A 183 -10.73 -12.01 20.65
C ALA A 183 -10.39 -10.70 21.39
N ALA A 184 -11.13 -10.38 22.45
CA ALA A 184 -10.88 -9.20 23.26
C ALA A 184 -11.14 -9.44 24.75
N VAL A 185 -10.39 -8.71 25.59
CA VAL A 185 -10.50 -8.79 27.06
C VAL A 185 -11.67 -7.97 27.60
N THR A 186 -12.21 -7.05 26.81
CA THR A 186 -13.33 -6.18 27.22
C THR A 186 -14.26 -5.98 26.04
N LYS A 187 -15.56 -6.08 26.30
CA LYS A 187 -16.59 -5.68 25.32
C LYS A 187 -16.57 -4.17 25.18
N GLN A 188 -16.39 -3.69 23.96
CA GLN A 188 -16.57 -2.29 23.58
C GLN A 188 -17.85 -2.15 22.74
N ASP A 189 -18.15 -0.95 22.26
CA ASP A 189 -19.31 -0.72 21.38
C ASP A 189 -19.07 -1.27 19.97
N THR A 190 -17.81 -1.24 19.51
CA THR A 190 -17.36 -1.78 18.21
C THR A 190 -16.03 -2.52 18.37
N PRO A 191 -15.55 -3.28 17.36
CA PRO A 191 -14.20 -3.87 17.41
C PRO A 191 -13.06 -2.85 17.32
N GLY A 192 -13.35 -1.57 17.06
CA GLY A 192 -12.35 -0.49 17.00
C GLY A 192 -11.48 -0.54 15.74
N LEU A 193 -11.99 -1.10 14.64
CA LEU A 193 -11.30 -1.18 13.35
C LEU A 193 -11.37 0.16 12.63
N CYS A 194 -12.50 0.88 12.75
CA CYS A 194 -12.74 2.15 12.07
C CYS A 194 -12.77 3.34 13.03
N ARG A 195 -11.62 3.62 13.64
CA ARG A 195 -11.43 4.80 14.50
C ARG A 195 -11.17 6.07 13.69
N GLU A 196 -11.29 7.23 14.33
CA GLU A 196 -11.02 8.53 13.72
C GLU A 196 -9.64 8.56 13.05
N GLY A 197 -9.58 9.10 11.83
CA GLY A 197 -8.35 9.17 11.02
C GLY A 197 -7.95 7.88 10.31
N VAL A 198 -8.63 6.75 10.54
CA VAL A 198 -8.34 5.47 9.87
C VAL A 198 -9.25 5.31 8.64
N TRP A 199 -8.63 5.24 7.47
CA TRP A 199 -9.32 5.09 6.19
C TRP A 199 -9.73 3.65 5.92
N ALA A 200 -8.85 2.72 6.23
CA ALA A 200 -9.09 1.30 6.12
C ALA A 200 -8.19 0.52 7.09
N THR A 201 -8.43 -0.78 7.22
CA THR A 201 -7.60 -1.66 8.04
C THR A 201 -7.55 -3.04 7.41
N THR A 202 -6.34 -3.55 7.23
CA THR A 202 -6.08 -4.91 6.80
C THR A 202 -5.75 -5.82 7.97
N MET A 203 -6.44 -6.95 8.04
CA MET A 203 -6.23 -7.98 9.04
C MET A 203 -5.94 -9.32 8.35
N THR A 204 -4.70 -9.50 7.93
CA THR A 204 -4.23 -10.69 7.18
C THR A 204 -4.53 -12.00 7.90
N ARG A 205 -4.29 -12.06 9.22
CA ARG A 205 -4.63 -13.21 10.08
C ARG A 205 -6.09 -13.66 10.00
N TYR A 206 -6.99 -12.72 9.77
CA TYR A 206 -8.43 -12.96 9.74
C TYR A 206 -8.98 -12.84 8.32
N ASP A 207 -8.11 -12.73 7.31
CA ASP A 207 -8.46 -12.63 5.90
C ASP A 207 -9.55 -11.58 5.64
N PHE A 208 -9.37 -10.35 6.10
CA PHE A 208 -10.24 -9.27 5.68
C PHE A 208 -9.53 -7.94 5.56
N ILE A 209 -10.11 -7.08 4.72
CA ILE A 209 -9.81 -5.65 4.63
C ILE A 209 -11.13 -4.94 4.87
N ILE A 210 -11.13 -3.96 5.78
CA ILE A 210 -12.30 -3.10 6.02
C ILE A 210 -11.99 -1.67 5.59
N PHE A 211 -12.84 -1.10 4.75
CA PHE A 211 -12.80 0.30 4.35
C PHE A 211 -13.79 1.10 5.20
N CYS A 212 -13.29 2.07 5.94
CA CYS A 212 -14.09 2.81 6.91
C CYS A 212 -14.94 3.90 6.26
N ASP A 213 -15.93 4.42 6.98
CA ASP A 213 -16.89 5.42 6.46
C ASP A 213 -16.20 6.64 5.83
N VAL A 214 -15.07 7.09 6.39
CA VAL A 214 -14.28 8.21 5.86
C VAL A 214 -13.80 7.97 4.42
N SER A 215 -13.53 6.72 4.04
CA SER A 215 -13.16 6.31 2.68
C SER A 215 -14.28 6.47 1.65
N PHE A 216 -15.52 6.70 2.11
CA PHE A 216 -16.67 6.99 1.27
C PHE A 216 -17.23 8.41 1.51
N GLY A 217 -16.61 9.19 2.38
CA GLY A 217 -17.01 10.57 2.67
C GLY A 217 -16.68 11.54 1.54
N ASP A 218 -17.10 12.80 1.71
CA ASP A 218 -16.96 13.84 0.68
C ASP A 218 -15.50 14.07 0.27
N GLN A 219 -14.56 13.98 1.19
CA GLN A 219 -13.14 14.15 0.89
C GLN A 219 -12.63 13.09 -0.10
N ALA A 220 -12.95 11.81 0.13
CA ALA A 220 -12.61 10.74 -0.81
C ALA A 220 -13.34 10.91 -2.14
N ALA A 221 -14.64 11.23 -2.10
CA ALA A 221 -15.46 11.41 -3.29
C ALA A 221 -14.95 12.52 -4.22
N ASN A 222 -14.39 13.59 -3.63
CA ASN A 222 -13.85 14.73 -4.37
C ASN A 222 -12.38 14.54 -4.79
N THR A 223 -11.69 13.53 -4.28
CA THR A 223 -10.29 13.25 -4.64
C THR A 223 -10.24 12.34 -5.85
N LYS A 224 -9.83 12.88 -7.00
CA LYS A 224 -9.63 12.09 -8.22
C LYS A 224 -8.60 10.98 -7.98
N SER A 225 -8.86 9.78 -8.51
CA SER A 225 -7.83 8.74 -8.57
C SER A 225 -6.73 9.13 -9.56
N ALA A 226 -5.59 8.46 -9.45
CA ALA A 226 -4.50 8.56 -10.43
C ALA A 226 -4.97 8.26 -11.85
N VAL A 227 -5.96 7.36 -11.99
CA VAL A 227 -6.55 6.95 -13.25
C VAL A 227 -7.34 8.09 -13.89
N ASP A 228 -8.24 8.71 -13.13
CA ASP A 228 -9.05 9.84 -13.61
C ASP A 228 -8.22 11.12 -13.82
N ALA A 229 -7.15 11.27 -13.04
CA ALA A 229 -6.33 12.47 -13.06
C ALA A 229 -5.27 12.45 -14.16
N LYS A 230 -4.89 11.29 -14.71
CA LYS A 230 -3.74 11.11 -15.62
C LYS A 230 -3.65 12.16 -16.73
N ASP A 231 -4.77 12.40 -17.41
CA ASP A 231 -4.82 13.29 -18.57
C ASP A 231 -5.15 14.75 -18.21
N THR A 232 -5.45 15.02 -16.94
CA THR A 232 -5.78 16.38 -16.45
C THR A 232 -4.75 16.96 -15.48
N ALA A 233 -3.81 16.14 -15.00
CA ALA A 233 -2.69 16.60 -14.20
C ALA A 233 -1.77 17.51 -15.02
N ALA A 234 -1.30 18.58 -14.39
CA ALA A 234 -0.48 19.61 -14.96
C ALA A 234 0.86 19.75 -14.22
N LYS A 235 1.83 20.36 -14.89
CA LYS A 235 3.12 20.72 -14.29
C LYS A 235 2.89 21.58 -13.05
N GLY A 236 3.56 21.22 -11.95
CA GLY A 236 3.42 21.91 -10.66
C GLY A 236 2.37 21.30 -9.73
N ASP A 237 1.54 20.39 -10.21
CA ASP A 237 0.59 19.68 -9.34
C ASP A 237 1.33 18.81 -8.33
N LYS A 238 0.73 18.66 -7.15
CA LYS A 238 1.26 17.84 -6.06
C LYS A 238 0.68 16.43 -6.15
N LEU A 239 1.53 15.41 -6.02
CA LEU A 239 1.14 14.00 -6.02
C LEU A 239 0.06 13.72 -4.96
N ASN A 240 0.20 14.34 -3.78
CA ASN A 240 -0.74 14.23 -2.66
C ASN A 240 -2.18 14.67 -3.03
N SER A 241 -2.35 15.56 -4.01
CA SER A 241 -3.68 15.96 -4.49
C SER A 241 -4.46 14.81 -5.16
N TYR A 242 -3.77 13.74 -5.55
CA TYR A 242 -4.35 12.55 -6.21
C TYR A 242 -4.19 11.28 -5.38
N SER A 243 -3.48 11.34 -4.25
CA SER A 243 -3.16 10.16 -3.43
C SER A 243 -3.79 10.20 -2.05
N THR A 244 -3.68 11.29 -1.27
CA THR A 244 -3.90 11.29 0.19
C THR A 244 -5.27 10.72 0.61
N SER A 245 -6.32 10.97 -0.16
CA SER A 245 -7.69 10.51 0.18
C SER A 245 -8.36 9.73 -0.94
N SER A 246 -7.63 9.37 -1.99
CA SER A 246 -8.22 8.60 -3.10
C SER A 246 -8.48 7.16 -2.66
N LEU A 247 -9.73 6.69 -2.76
CA LEU A 247 -10.10 5.32 -2.41
C LEU A 247 -9.30 4.28 -3.20
N ALA A 248 -8.99 4.53 -4.48
CA ALA A 248 -8.18 3.62 -5.30
C ALA A 248 -6.75 3.48 -4.75
N ARG A 249 -6.16 4.59 -4.31
CA ARG A 249 -4.83 4.59 -3.67
C ARG A 249 -4.88 3.88 -2.32
N ILE A 250 -5.92 4.13 -1.51
CA ILE A 250 -6.14 3.47 -0.22
C ILE A 250 -6.27 1.94 -0.45
N MET A 251 -6.99 1.51 -1.48
CA MET A 251 -7.06 0.09 -1.85
C MET A 251 -5.69 -0.50 -2.17
N VAL A 252 -4.86 0.16 -2.98
CA VAL A 252 -3.49 -0.33 -3.25
C VAL A 252 -2.65 -0.43 -1.96
N HIS A 253 -2.81 0.52 -1.04
CA HIS A 253 -2.15 0.50 0.27
C HIS A 253 -2.59 -0.73 1.09
N GLU A 254 -3.90 -0.94 1.26
CA GLU A 254 -4.42 -2.09 2.00
C GLU A 254 -4.08 -3.44 1.33
N PHE A 255 -4.13 -3.49 0.02
CA PHE A 255 -3.66 -4.64 -0.75
C PHE A 255 -2.17 -4.88 -0.52
N ALA A 256 -1.34 -3.86 -0.30
CA ALA A 256 0.07 -4.05 0.00
C ALA A 256 0.28 -4.74 1.35
N HIS A 257 -0.50 -4.38 2.37
CA HIS A 257 -0.53 -5.14 3.63
C HIS A 257 -0.90 -6.60 3.37
N TRP A 258 -1.99 -6.85 2.64
CA TRP A 258 -2.50 -8.21 2.46
C TRP A 258 -1.61 -9.10 1.58
N PHE A 259 -1.18 -8.62 0.41
CA PHE A 259 -0.31 -9.37 -0.49
C PHE A 259 1.16 -9.41 -0.06
N GLY A 260 1.57 -8.44 0.78
CA GLY A 260 2.86 -8.40 1.46
C GLY A 260 3.07 -9.52 2.47
N ALA A 261 1.98 -10.14 2.94
CA ALA A 261 2.04 -11.21 3.90
C ALA A 261 2.72 -12.50 3.37
N ASP A 262 3.25 -13.35 4.26
CA ASP A 262 3.83 -14.65 3.91
C ASP A 262 3.46 -15.77 4.90
N LYS A 263 3.56 -17.03 4.46
CA LYS A 263 3.23 -18.21 5.28
C LYS A 263 1.76 -18.19 5.76
N THR A 264 1.54 -18.31 7.06
CA THR A 264 0.24 -18.24 7.72
C THR A 264 0.15 -16.89 8.43
N GLY A 265 -1.05 -16.34 8.63
CA GLY A 265 -1.24 -15.08 9.36
C GLY A 265 -0.92 -15.15 10.87
N GLY A 266 -0.02 -16.04 11.28
CA GLY A 266 0.50 -16.16 12.63
C GLY A 266 1.65 -15.17 12.92
N PRO A 267 2.32 -15.31 14.08
CA PRO A 267 3.38 -14.38 14.52
C PRO A 267 4.59 -14.30 13.58
N ASP A 268 4.84 -15.35 12.79
CA ASP A 268 5.96 -15.45 11.85
C ASP A 268 5.62 -14.98 10.42
N ASN A 269 4.42 -14.42 10.23
CA ASN A 269 3.96 -13.80 9.00
C ASN A 269 4.88 -12.60 8.68
N ARG A 270 5.56 -12.64 7.54
CA ARG A 270 6.09 -11.42 6.91
C ARG A 270 4.94 -10.45 6.78
N ASP A 271 5.18 -9.18 7.01
CA ASP A 271 4.13 -8.18 6.95
C ASP A 271 4.72 -6.90 6.40
N VAL A 272 4.06 -6.35 5.39
CA VAL A 272 4.31 -4.99 4.94
C VAL A 272 3.48 -4.12 5.86
N LYS A 273 4.11 -3.33 6.73
CA LYS A 273 3.42 -2.60 7.81
C LYS A 273 3.37 -1.11 7.52
N ASP A 274 2.55 -0.36 8.25
CA ASP A 274 2.74 1.09 8.31
C ASP A 274 3.99 1.40 9.12
N GLN A 275 5.06 1.77 8.42
CA GLN A 275 6.32 2.15 9.06
C GLN A 275 6.16 3.54 9.70
N GLN A 276 6.80 3.74 10.85
CA GLN A 276 6.90 5.06 11.45
C GLN A 276 7.65 6.00 10.49
N ALA A 277 7.13 7.21 10.33
CA ALA A 277 7.76 8.25 9.53
C ALA A 277 9.12 8.63 10.09
N VAL A 278 10.04 8.93 9.18
CA VAL A 278 11.37 9.45 9.50
C VAL A 278 11.58 10.81 8.84
N GLY A 279 12.25 11.70 9.56
CA GLY A 279 12.63 13.01 9.05
C GLY A 279 13.76 12.92 8.03
N LYS A 280 14.10 14.08 7.44
CA LYS A 280 15.20 14.20 6.46
C LYS A 280 16.57 13.70 6.95
N ASN A 281 16.73 13.59 8.26
CA ASN A 281 17.97 13.17 8.94
C ASN A 281 17.91 11.72 9.45
N GLY A 282 16.82 10.99 9.23
CA GLY A 282 16.63 9.61 9.69
C GLY A 282 16.08 9.46 11.11
N ASP A 283 15.73 10.57 11.76
CA ASP A 283 15.10 10.57 13.08
C ASP A 283 13.63 10.18 12.96
N PHE A 284 13.15 9.35 13.88
CA PHE A 284 11.72 9.07 13.98
C PHE A 284 10.92 10.34 14.26
N ILE A 285 9.74 10.43 13.65
CA ILE A 285 8.82 11.56 13.84
C ILE A 285 7.74 11.18 14.85
N PHE A 286 7.47 12.11 15.76
CA PHE A 286 6.38 12.05 16.71
C PHE A 286 5.54 13.32 16.60
N LEU A 287 4.24 13.22 16.89
CA LEU A 287 3.33 14.34 17.07
C LEU A 287 3.22 14.65 18.57
N SER A 288 3.41 15.92 18.91
CA SER A 288 3.31 16.47 20.26
C SER A 288 2.67 17.85 20.18
N ASP A 289 1.54 18.08 20.84
CA ASP A 289 0.79 19.36 20.79
C ASP A 289 0.62 19.91 19.35
N ASN A 290 0.22 19.03 18.43
CA ASN A 290 0.06 19.33 17.00
C ASN A 290 1.35 19.78 16.28
N LYS A 291 2.52 19.47 16.83
CA LYS A 291 3.83 19.73 16.23
C LYS A 291 4.61 18.44 16.02
N TYR A 292 5.30 18.36 14.89
CA TYR A 292 6.23 17.28 14.62
C TYR A 292 7.54 17.49 15.37
N VAL A 293 7.96 16.48 16.13
CA VAL A 293 9.21 16.46 16.90
C VAL A 293 10.00 15.19 16.59
N THR A 294 11.31 15.23 16.85
CA THR A 294 12.26 14.12 16.62
C THR A 294 12.87 13.58 17.91
N ASP A 295 12.70 14.28 19.02
CA ASP A 295 13.21 13.87 20.32
C ASP A 295 12.19 12.96 21.02
N ALA A 296 12.51 11.67 21.12
CA ALA A 296 11.71 10.70 21.84
C ALA A 296 11.73 10.90 23.37
N ASN A 297 12.64 11.74 23.88
CA ASN A 297 12.83 12.04 25.30
C ASN A 297 12.41 13.47 25.67
N ALA A 298 11.61 14.15 24.83
CA ALA A 298 11.13 15.49 25.13
C ALA A 298 10.51 15.52 26.55
N PRO A 299 11.05 16.34 27.47
CA PRO A 299 10.61 16.33 28.85
C PRO A 299 9.17 16.82 28.97
N ASP A 300 8.43 16.24 29.93
CA ASP A 300 7.14 16.69 30.45
C ASP A 300 7.13 18.24 30.55
N PRO A 301 6.17 18.96 29.93
CA PRO A 301 4.74 18.71 30.06
C PRO A 301 4.06 18.15 28.80
N PHE A 302 4.82 17.66 27.81
CA PHE A 302 4.24 17.28 26.53
C PHE A 302 3.34 16.02 26.66
N PRO A 303 2.02 16.14 26.43
CA PRO A 303 1.13 14.99 26.46
C PRO A 303 1.52 14.01 25.36
N ARG A 304 1.57 12.70 25.70
CA ARG A 304 1.80 11.52 24.82
C ARG A 304 2.41 11.84 23.46
N LEU A 305 3.71 11.59 23.29
CA LEU A 305 4.33 11.49 21.96
C LEU A 305 3.60 10.42 21.13
N ILE A 306 2.93 10.83 20.05
CA ILE A 306 2.24 9.90 19.13
C ILE A 306 3.17 9.62 17.95
N PRO A 307 3.62 8.37 17.72
CA PRO A 307 4.37 8.02 16.52
C PRO A 307 3.59 8.40 15.27
N VAL A 308 4.24 9.14 14.36
CA VAL A 308 3.66 9.49 13.07
C VAL A 308 3.93 8.37 12.09
N ILE A 309 2.90 7.90 11.38
CA ILE A 309 3.05 6.87 10.35
C ILE A 309 3.49 7.50 9.02
N THR A 310 4.09 6.70 8.16
CA THR A 310 4.43 7.09 6.79
C THR A 310 3.15 7.10 5.96
N ASP A 311 2.56 8.27 5.71
CA ASP A 311 1.24 8.43 5.06
C ASP A 311 1.25 9.36 3.83
N ASP A 312 2.42 9.88 3.44
CA ASP A 312 2.56 10.76 2.29
C ASP A 312 3.90 10.59 1.53
N PHE A 313 4.03 11.32 0.42
CA PHE A 313 5.25 11.30 -0.40
C PHE A 313 6.50 11.72 0.38
N LEU A 314 6.42 12.74 1.22
CA LEU A 314 7.58 13.24 1.95
C LEU A 314 8.11 12.16 2.90
N TRP A 315 7.23 11.55 3.68
CA TRP A 315 7.60 10.50 4.63
C TRP A 315 8.10 9.25 3.91
N ALA A 316 7.42 8.81 2.85
CA ALA A 316 7.86 7.64 2.07
C ALA A 316 9.25 7.88 1.44
N SER A 317 9.46 9.08 0.87
CA SER A 317 10.74 9.48 0.27
C SER A 317 11.86 9.61 1.29
N ASN A 318 11.57 10.01 2.53
CA ASN A 318 12.56 10.03 3.61
C ASN A 318 12.85 8.61 4.10
N LEU A 319 11.83 7.76 4.26
CA LEU A 319 12.00 6.37 4.67
C LEU A 319 12.86 5.58 3.68
N ALA A 320 12.77 5.87 2.38
CA ALA A 320 13.60 5.25 1.36
C ALA A 320 15.10 5.65 1.42
N ARG A 321 15.46 6.74 2.11
CA ARG A 321 16.85 7.20 2.19
C ARG A 321 17.66 6.29 3.10
N SER A 322 18.86 5.91 2.68
CA SER A 322 19.83 5.29 3.59
C SER A 322 20.51 6.35 4.45
N HIS A 323 20.48 6.19 5.77
CA HIS A 323 21.20 7.03 6.73
C HIS A 323 22.40 6.27 7.33
N LEU A 324 23.38 7.00 7.85
CA LEU A 324 24.59 6.44 8.47
C LEU A 324 24.56 6.61 10.00
N GLY A 325 25.39 5.84 10.70
CA GLY A 325 25.51 5.90 12.15
C GLY A 325 24.28 5.32 12.87
N ASP A 326 23.94 5.89 14.02
CA ASP A 326 22.90 5.36 14.92
C ASP A 326 21.49 5.34 14.31
N LYS A 327 21.29 6.02 13.17
CA LYS A 327 20.01 6.12 12.45
C LYS A 327 19.90 5.19 11.26
N ALA A 328 20.95 4.40 10.96
CA ALA A 328 21.00 3.53 9.79
C ALA A 328 19.87 2.47 9.77
N GLY A 329 19.38 2.07 10.95
CA GLY A 329 18.31 1.08 11.07
C GLY A 329 16.89 1.64 10.93
N ASN A 330 16.72 2.97 10.86
CA ASN A 330 15.40 3.61 10.85
C ASN A 330 14.81 3.73 9.43
N SER A 331 15.64 3.60 8.41
CA SER A 331 15.28 3.92 7.02
C SER A 331 16.08 3.06 6.03
N GLY A 332 15.92 3.31 4.74
CA GLY A 332 16.55 2.59 3.65
C GLY A 332 15.67 1.49 3.10
N PRO A 333 16.18 0.73 2.10
CA PRO A 333 15.37 -0.23 1.36
C PRO A 333 14.80 -1.36 2.23
N SER A 334 15.47 -1.73 3.32
CA SER A 334 14.97 -2.70 4.30
C SER A 334 13.73 -2.22 5.07
N ARG A 335 13.44 -0.91 5.07
CA ARG A 335 12.23 -0.32 5.66
C ARG A 335 11.22 0.08 4.59
N SER A 336 11.67 0.73 3.53
CA SER A 336 10.78 1.26 2.50
C SER A 336 10.19 0.20 1.56
N THR A 337 10.80 -0.98 1.44
CA THR A 337 10.14 -2.15 0.82
C THR A 337 9.14 -2.85 1.74
N PHE A 338 9.05 -2.41 3.00
CA PHE A 338 8.15 -2.95 4.02
C PHE A 338 7.19 -1.89 4.57
N THR A 339 6.84 -0.90 3.74
CA THR A 339 5.72 0.02 4.00
C THR A 339 4.69 0.01 2.87
N ALA A 340 3.40 -0.10 3.21
CA ALA A 340 2.31 -0.12 2.24
C ALA A 340 2.21 1.21 1.46
N GLU A 341 2.55 2.32 2.13
CA GLU A 341 2.60 3.66 1.55
C GLU A 341 3.46 3.74 0.29
N SER A 342 4.64 3.11 0.31
CA SER A 342 5.57 3.12 -0.82
C SER A 342 5.00 2.42 -2.04
N TYR A 343 4.28 1.31 -1.86
CA TYR A 343 3.59 0.62 -2.95
C TYR A 343 2.46 1.48 -3.52
N ALA A 344 1.64 2.08 -2.65
CA ALA A 344 0.54 2.92 -3.08
C ALA A 344 1.02 4.14 -3.89
N LEU A 345 2.02 4.86 -3.38
CA LEU A 345 2.60 6.03 -4.05
C LEU A 345 3.35 5.66 -5.32
N PHE A 346 4.15 4.59 -5.32
CA PHE A 346 4.81 4.11 -6.53
C PHE A 346 3.78 3.77 -7.62
N SER A 347 2.64 3.18 -7.26
CA SER A 347 1.56 2.89 -8.22
C SER A 347 0.91 4.15 -8.78
N VAL A 348 0.69 5.19 -7.95
CA VAL A 348 0.22 6.51 -8.44
C VAL A 348 1.23 7.11 -9.43
N MET A 349 2.51 7.15 -9.05
CA MET A 349 3.60 7.69 -9.89
C MET A 349 3.80 6.89 -11.19
N SER A 350 3.56 5.58 -11.15
CA SER A 350 3.63 4.70 -12.30
C SER A 350 2.47 4.94 -13.25
N TYR A 351 1.25 5.11 -12.73
CA TYR A 351 0.08 5.33 -13.57
C TYR A 351 0.07 6.73 -14.20
N MET A 352 0.43 7.75 -13.42
CA MET A 352 0.52 9.14 -13.87
C MET A 352 1.86 9.43 -14.58
N ASP A 353 2.25 8.56 -15.51
CA ASP A 353 3.52 8.58 -16.23
C ASP A 353 3.64 9.65 -17.33
N ASN A 354 2.71 10.61 -17.38
CA ASN A 354 2.82 11.84 -18.17
C ASN A 354 3.81 12.84 -17.55
N TRP A 355 4.11 12.68 -16.25
CA TRP A 355 4.97 13.56 -15.48
C TRP A 355 6.01 12.78 -14.67
N ASP A 356 7.11 13.44 -14.31
CA ASP A 356 8.04 12.95 -13.31
C ASP A 356 7.68 13.51 -11.92
N TRP A 357 7.30 12.61 -11.01
CA TRP A 357 6.91 12.93 -9.63
C TRP A 357 8.02 12.67 -8.61
N SER A 358 9.12 12.05 -9.05
CA SER A 358 10.06 11.36 -8.17
C SER A 358 10.94 12.27 -7.32
N GLY A 359 11.08 13.55 -7.64
CA GLY A 359 11.95 14.46 -6.90
C GLY A 359 11.40 14.85 -5.52
N ASP A 360 10.23 15.47 -5.53
CA ASP A 360 9.59 16.16 -4.40
C ASP A 360 8.07 15.98 -4.40
N GLY A 361 7.55 15.02 -5.18
CA GLY A 361 6.12 14.80 -5.32
C GLY A 361 5.43 15.90 -6.12
N ILE A 362 6.16 16.72 -6.89
CA ILE A 362 5.61 17.75 -7.77
C ILE A 362 5.78 17.30 -9.22
N ALA A 363 4.70 17.40 -10.01
CA ALA A 363 4.70 17.10 -11.43
C ALA A 363 5.71 17.98 -12.19
N LYS A 364 6.70 17.33 -12.82
CA LYS A 364 7.74 17.99 -13.62
C LYS A 364 7.86 17.35 -14.98
N ASP A 365 8.30 18.15 -15.95
CA ASP A 365 8.74 17.64 -17.25
C ASP A 365 9.86 16.60 -17.04
N PHE A 366 9.95 15.64 -17.96
CA PHE A 366 11.04 14.68 -17.96
C PHE A 366 12.36 15.39 -18.19
N SER A 367 13.08 15.65 -17.10
CA SER A 367 14.46 16.11 -17.17
C SER A 367 15.40 14.91 -17.23
N MET A 368 16.42 15.01 -18.08
CA MET A 368 17.53 14.07 -18.05
C MET A 368 18.32 14.30 -16.77
N ILE A 369 18.25 13.36 -15.84
CA ILE A 369 19.16 13.31 -14.69
C ILE A 369 20.24 12.29 -15.06
N PRO A 370 21.53 12.69 -15.16
CA PRO A 370 22.61 11.75 -15.43
C PRO A 370 22.55 10.58 -14.44
N TYR A 371 22.56 9.34 -14.92
CA TYR A 371 22.49 8.13 -14.08
C TYR A 371 23.54 8.11 -12.95
N LYS A 372 24.69 8.77 -13.14
CA LYS A 372 25.73 8.99 -12.10
C LYS A 372 25.25 9.82 -10.89
N GLN A 373 24.08 10.45 -10.96
CA GLN A 373 23.40 11.15 -9.87
C GLN A 373 22.34 10.27 -9.19
N LEU A 374 22.09 9.06 -9.68
CA LEU A 374 21.21 8.05 -9.07
C LEU A 374 21.86 7.09 -8.04
N PRO A 375 23.17 7.10 -7.70
CA PRO A 375 23.66 6.23 -6.63
C PRO A 375 23.73 6.94 -5.27
N ASN A 376 23.03 6.37 -4.29
CA ASN A 376 23.38 6.23 -2.86
C ASN A 376 23.87 7.46 -2.08
N GLY A 377 23.64 8.65 -2.61
CA GLY A 377 24.18 9.91 -2.09
C GLY A 377 23.10 10.93 -1.76
N LYS A 378 21.90 10.55 -1.31
CA LYS A 378 20.98 11.49 -0.65
C LYS A 378 21.54 11.95 0.73
N LYS A 379 22.82 12.35 0.78
CA LYS A 379 23.27 13.40 1.69
C LYS A 379 22.60 14.68 1.18
N PHE A 380 21.53 15.10 1.85
CA PHE A 380 20.91 16.41 1.68
C PHE A 380 20.35 16.70 0.29
N ARG A 381 19.05 16.52 0.13
CA ARG A 381 18.23 17.37 -0.74
C ARG A 381 16.77 17.24 -0.31
N LEU A 382 16.38 18.19 0.54
CA LEU A 382 15.17 19.00 0.45
C LEU A 382 15.54 20.27 1.25
N ASP A 383 16.32 21.15 0.62
CA ASP A 383 16.30 22.57 0.98
C ASP A 383 15.23 23.19 0.07
N GLY A 384 14.19 23.70 0.72
CA GLY A 384 12.94 24.19 0.16
C GLY A 384 11.93 24.29 1.28
#